data_AF-A0A496AEI9-F1
#
_entry.id   AF-A0A496AEI9-F1
#
_cell.length_a   1.000
_cell.length_b   1.000
_cell.length_c   1.000
_cell.angle_alpha   90.00
_cell.angle_beta   90.00
_cell.angle_gamma   90.00
#
_symmetry.space_group_name_H-M   'P 1'
#
loop_
_entity.id
_entity.type
_entity.pdbx_description
1 polymer ?
#
loop_
_entity_poly.entity_id
_entity_poly.type
_entity_poly.pdbx_seq_one_letter_code
_entity_poly.pdbx_strand_id
1 'polypeptide(L)'
;MNKITTWHEFLIQKLTNPDEAMGYLQTALQEYLVDGDTQFFRKGLRNVVEAQGGITDVAKKAEIPPDILTKFLSDEEPLHLDTLISLIKAFGWQLSIESITEVQNKDMASQLTTSEESNINHPVESST
;
A
#
# COMPACT_ATOMS: atom_id res chain seq x y z
N MET A 1 2.27 -16.76 29.76
CA MET A 1 2.90 -15.42 29.70
C MET A 1 2.53 -14.81 28.37
N ASN A 2 1.79 -13.71 28.34
CA ASN A 2 1.46 -13.05 27.07
C ASN A 2 2.68 -12.25 26.62
N LYS A 3 3.22 -12.57 25.43
CA LYS A 3 4.35 -11.85 24.83
C LYS A 3 3.83 -10.49 24.37
N ILE A 4 4.33 -9.40 24.97
CA ILE A 4 4.10 -8.05 24.47
C ILE A 4 5.07 -7.86 23.31
N THR A 5 4.53 -7.86 22.10
CA THR A 5 5.29 -7.66 20.86
C THR A 5 5.23 -6.18 20.49
N THR A 6 6.35 -5.60 20.05
CA THR A 6 6.35 -4.21 19.57
C THR A 6 5.54 -4.08 18.27
N TRP A 7 5.08 -2.87 17.95
CA TRP A 7 4.39 -2.64 16.67
C TRP A 7 5.27 -3.04 15.47
N HIS A 8 6.57 -2.76 15.54
CA HIS A 8 7.52 -3.13 14.49
C HIS A 8 7.62 -4.65 14.33
N GLU A 9 7.82 -5.40 15.42
CA GLU A 9 7.88 -6.85 15.36
C GLU A 9 6.58 -7.47 14.81
N PHE A 10 5.42 -6.94 15.21
CA PHE A 10 4.13 -7.36 14.65
C PHE A 10 4.05 -7.09 13.14
N LEU A 11 4.46 -5.88 12.71
CA LEU A 11 4.48 -5.51 11.31
C LEU A 11 5.38 -6.44 10.51
N ILE A 12 6.63 -6.63 10.92
CA ILE A 12 7.58 -7.51 10.24
C ILE A 12 7.04 -8.94 10.16
N GLN A 13 6.42 -9.46 11.22
CA GLN A 13 5.78 -10.78 11.20
C GLN A 13 4.65 -10.84 10.16
N LYS A 14 3.80 -9.81 10.08
CA LYS A 14 2.69 -9.75 9.11
C LYS A 14 3.20 -9.72 7.67
N LEU A 15 4.25 -8.93 7.42
CA LEU A 15 4.87 -8.76 6.11
C LEU A 15 5.70 -9.97 5.64
N THR A 16 5.82 -11.04 6.44
CA THR A 16 6.35 -12.32 5.94
C THR A 16 5.41 -12.98 4.93
N ASN A 17 4.10 -12.68 5.01
CA ASN A 17 3.14 -13.09 3.99
C ASN A 17 3.32 -12.20 2.75
N PRO A 18 3.60 -12.77 1.56
CA PRO A 18 3.80 -12.00 0.32
C PRO A 18 2.62 -11.09 -0.06
N ASP A 19 1.37 -11.52 0.17
CA ASP A 19 0.19 -10.72 -0.19
C ASP A 19 0.07 -9.48 0.69
N GLU A 20 0.34 -9.64 1.99
CA GLU A 20 0.38 -8.53 2.95
C GLU A 20 1.54 -7.57 2.66
N ALA A 21 2.70 -8.10 2.28
CA ALA A 21 3.86 -7.30 1.90
C ALA A 21 3.61 -6.49 0.62
N MET A 22 2.98 -7.11 -0.39
CA MET A 22 2.61 -6.44 -1.63
C MET A 22 1.59 -5.32 -1.36
N GLY A 23 0.52 -5.61 -0.62
CA GLY A 23 -0.49 -4.61 -0.29
C GLY A 23 0.08 -3.44 0.51
N TYR A 24 0.93 -3.74 1.50
CA TYR A 24 1.62 -2.72 2.28
C TYR A 24 2.51 -1.82 1.40
N LEU A 25 3.27 -2.40 0.48
CA LEU A 25 4.15 -1.64 -0.41
C LEU A 25 3.37 -0.85 -1.47
N GLN A 26 2.25 -1.38 -1.97
CA GLN A 26 1.33 -0.67 -2.86
C GLN A 26 0.76 0.58 -2.19
N THR A 27 0.28 0.47 -0.94
CA THR A 27 -0.17 1.63 -0.16
C THR A 27 0.97 2.64 0.02
N ALA A 28 2.18 2.19 0.37
CA ALA A 28 3.32 3.10 0.50
C ALA A 28 3.68 3.83 -0.81
N LEU A 29 3.54 3.16 -1.96
CA LEU A 29 3.74 3.77 -3.27
C LEU A 29 2.61 4.75 -3.63
N GLN A 30 1.37 4.44 -3.29
CA GLN A 30 0.22 5.32 -3.52
C GLN A 30 0.37 6.65 -2.76
N GLU A 31 0.75 6.60 -1.48
CA GLU A 31 1.00 7.81 -0.69
C GLU A 31 2.11 8.65 -1.32
N TYR A 32 3.22 8.01 -1.73
CA TYR A 32 4.32 8.70 -2.44
C TYR A 32 3.86 9.39 -3.73
N LEU A 33 2.93 8.79 -4.47
CA LEU A 33 2.41 9.40 -5.70
C LEU A 33 1.51 10.62 -5.42
N VAL A 34 0.97 10.75 -4.21
CA VAL A 34 0.16 11.89 -3.77
C VAL A 34 1.03 13.06 -3.34
N ASP A 35 2.01 12.83 -2.48
CA ASP A 35 2.76 13.90 -1.80
C ASP A 35 4.26 13.97 -2.15
N GLY A 36 4.79 12.97 -2.86
CA GLY A 36 6.21 12.88 -3.19
C GLY A 36 7.12 12.47 -2.03
N ASP A 37 6.58 11.98 -0.91
CA ASP A 37 7.36 11.62 0.28
C ASP A 37 8.18 10.34 0.07
N THR A 38 9.40 10.56 -0.45
CA THR A 38 10.38 9.49 -0.70
C THR A 38 10.76 8.77 0.59
N GLN A 39 10.71 9.45 1.75
CA GLN A 39 11.08 8.87 3.04
C GLN A 39 10.10 7.80 3.47
N PHE A 40 8.82 8.11 3.31
CA PHE A 40 7.73 7.21 3.64
C PHE A 40 7.81 5.95 2.79
N PHE A 41 7.97 6.10 1.47
CA PHE A 41 8.10 4.95 0.58
C PHE A 41 9.35 4.11 0.88
N ARG A 42 10.50 4.76 1.13
CA ARG A 42 11.74 4.04 1.50
C ARG A 42 11.62 3.32 2.83
N LYS A 43 10.88 3.87 3.79
CA LYS A 43 10.55 3.16 5.04
C LYS A 43 9.69 1.93 4.76
N GLY A 44 8.72 2.03 3.85
CA GLY A 44 7.95 0.90 3.35
C GLY A 44 8.85 -0.22 2.78
N LEU A 45 9.77 0.15 1.89
CA LEU A 45 10.76 -0.76 1.30
C LEU A 45 11.64 -1.44 2.37
N ARG A 46 12.13 -0.68 3.35
CA ARG A 46 12.93 -1.22 4.47
C ARG A 46 12.18 -2.30 5.24
N ASN A 47 10.93 -2.05 5.60
CA ASN A 47 10.11 -3.01 6.34
C ASN A 47 9.85 -4.29 5.53
N VAL A 48 9.57 -4.16 4.23
CA VAL A 48 9.37 -5.31 3.35
C VAL A 48 10.67 -6.10 3.19
N VAL A 49 11.81 -5.44 2.97
CA VAL A 49 13.12 -6.09 2.88
C VAL A 49 13.43 -6.87 4.16
N GLU A 50 13.23 -6.26 5.33
CA GLU A 50 13.43 -6.91 6.63
C GLU A 50 12.56 -8.16 6.77
N ALA A 51 11.28 -8.08 6.41
CA ALA A 51 10.34 -9.19 6.51
C ALA A 51 10.57 -10.31 5.48
N GLN A 52 11.11 -9.99 4.30
CA GLN A 52 11.29 -10.93 3.17
C GLN A 52 12.65 -11.65 3.14
N GLY A 53 13.38 -11.61 4.26
CA GLY A 53 14.68 -12.29 4.45
C GLY A 53 15.84 -11.35 4.80
N GLY A 54 15.57 -10.04 4.92
CA GLY A 54 16.59 -9.05 5.21
C GLY A 54 17.49 -8.73 4.03
N ILE A 55 18.43 -7.80 4.25
CA ILE A 55 19.29 -7.24 3.21
C ILE A 55 20.07 -8.32 2.46
N THR A 56 20.68 -9.29 3.16
CA THR A 56 21.53 -10.31 2.54
C THR A 56 20.77 -11.19 1.55
N ASP A 57 19.64 -11.75 1.98
CA ASP A 57 18.88 -12.68 1.14
C ASP A 57 18.19 -11.95 -0.02
N VAL A 58 17.66 -10.77 0.24
CA VAL A 58 16.99 -9.96 -0.78
C VAL A 58 17.98 -9.42 -1.81
N ALA A 59 19.16 -8.93 -1.38
CA ALA A 59 20.22 -8.49 -2.28
C ALA A 59 20.65 -9.60 -3.24
N LYS A 60 20.81 -10.83 -2.72
CA LYS A 60 21.12 -12.00 -3.53
C LYS A 60 20.03 -12.32 -4.55
N LYS A 61 18.75 -12.29 -4.15
CA LYS A 61 17.61 -12.53 -5.06
C LYS A 61 17.48 -11.45 -6.12
N ALA A 62 17.81 -10.20 -5.78
CA ALA A 62 17.75 -9.05 -6.67
C ALA A 62 18.99 -8.89 -7.56
N GLU A 63 20.03 -9.71 -7.36
CA GLU A 63 21.33 -9.57 -8.03
C GLU A 63 21.98 -8.18 -7.81
N ILE A 64 21.74 -7.58 -6.65
CA ILE A 64 22.29 -6.28 -6.23
C ILE A 64 23.34 -6.51 -5.14
N PRO A 65 24.49 -5.81 -5.13
CA PRO A 65 25.40 -5.88 -4.00
C PRO A 65 24.73 -5.41 -2.69
N PRO A 66 24.91 -6.10 -1.54
CA PRO A 66 24.28 -5.73 -0.27
C PRO A 66 24.53 -4.28 0.17
N ASP A 67 25.72 -3.75 -0.09
CA ASP A 67 26.06 -2.35 0.22
C ASP A 67 25.22 -1.37 -0.61
N ILE A 68 24.97 -1.69 -1.89
CA ILE A 68 24.14 -0.89 -2.78
C ILE A 68 22.67 -0.97 -2.34
N LEU A 69 22.18 -2.14 -1.95
CA LEU A 69 20.82 -2.27 -1.41
C LEU A 69 20.67 -1.48 -0.09
N THR A 70 21.66 -1.58 0.80
CA THR A 70 21.68 -0.81 2.05
C THR A 70 21.64 0.68 1.76
N LYS A 71 22.48 1.17 0.85
CA LYS A 71 22.53 2.57 0.44
C LYS A 71 21.21 3.04 -0.18
N PHE A 72 20.63 2.23 -1.05
CA PHE A 72 19.31 2.46 -1.64
C PHE A 72 18.21 2.54 -0.57
N LEU A 73 18.40 1.90 0.59
CA LEU A 73 17.46 1.96 1.70
C LEU A 73 17.82 3.01 2.76
N SER A 74 18.99 3.66 2.74
CA SER A 74 19.52 4.44 3.88
C SER A 74 19.53 5.96 3.74
N ASP A 75 18.97 6.49 2.65
CA ASP A 75 18.38 7.85 2.62
C ASP A 75 19.22 9.06 2.13
N GLU A 76 20.23 8.83 1.31
CA GLU A 76 21.10 9.92 0.82
C GLU A 76 20.89 10.31 -0.64
N GLU A 77 20.20 9.49 -1.43
CA GLU A 77 20.11 9.65 -2.88
C GLU A 77 18.67 9.43 -3.41
N PRO A 78 18.31 10.05 -4.55
CA PRO A 78 17.07 9.73 -5.28
C PRO A 78 16.94 8.24 -5.53
N LEU A 79 15.71 7.72 -5.51
CA LEU A 79 15.48 6.31 -5.79
C LEU A 79 15.80 6.00 -7.25
N HIS A 80 16.83 5.19 -7.47
CA HIS A 80 17.17 4.70 -8.80
C HIS A 80 16.12 3.68 -9.25
N LEU A 81 15.47 3.97 -10.39
CA LEU A 81 14.40 3.14 -10.93
C LEU A 81 14.86 1.69 -11.20
N ASP A 82 16.07 1.50 -11.74
CA ASP A 82 16.61 0.17 -12.02
C ASP A 82 16.74 -0.68 -10.75
N THR A 83 17.26 -0.09 -9.67
CA THR A 83 17.39 -0.73 -8.36
C THR A 83 16.02 -1.09 -7.79
N LEU A 84 15.04 -0.18 -7.91
CA LEU A 84 13.66 -0.45 -7.49
C LEU A 84 13.06 -1.62 -8.29
N ILE A 85 13.20 -1.62 -9.62
CA ILE A 85 12.65 -2.68 -10.49
C ILE A 85 13.29 -4.03 -10.14
N SER A 86 14.61 -4.09 -9.95
CA SER A 86 15.30 -5.32 -9.56
C SER A 86 14.82 -5.84 -8.20
N LEU A 87 14.61 -4.94 -7.24
CA LEU A 87 14.08 -5.28 -5.92
C LEU A 87 12.64 -5.81 -5.99
N ILE A 88 11.76 -5.15 -6.74
CA ILE A 88 10.36 -5.57 -6.94
C ILE A 88 10.30 -6.94 -7.62
N LYS A 89 11.15 -7.19 -8.63
CA LYS A 89 11.28 -8.50 -9.28
C LYS A 89 11.79 -9.59 -8.34
N ALA A 90 12.69 -9.27 -7.42
CA ALA A 90 13.20 -10.22 -6.42
C ALA A 90 12.11 -10.75 -5.49
N PHE A 91 11.03 -9.99 -5.30
CA PHE A 91 9.84 -10.41 -4.57
C PHE A 91 8.82 -11.17 -5.44
N GLY A 92 9.06 -11.28 -6.74
CA GLY A 92 8.12 -11.89 -7.69
C GLY A 92 7.00 -10.95 -8.15
N TRP A 93 7.20 -9.63 -8.00
CA TRP A 93 6.21 -8.61 -8.37
C TRP A 93 6.67 -7.80 -9.58
N GLN A 94 5.79 -6.94 -10.08
CA GLN A 94 6.08 -5.99 -11.15
C GLN A 94 5.39 -4.65 -10.90
N LEU A 95 5.97 -3.58 -11.43
CA LEU A 95 5.30 -2.28 -11.51
C LEU A 95 4.42 -2.25 -12.76
N SER A 96 3.28 -1.56 -12.68
CA SER A 96 2.37 -1.37 -13.79
C SER A 96 2.03 0.11 -13.94
N ILE A 97 1.67 0.52 -15.15
CA ILE A 97 1.19 1.87 -15.44
C ILE A 97 -0.32 1.79 -15.56
N GLU A 98 -1.00 2.56 -14.73
CA GLU A 98 -2.46 2.63 -14.68
C GLU A 98 -2.92 4.03 -15.07
N SER A 99 -4.14 4.16 -15.59
CA SER A 99 -4.71 5.47 -15.86
C SER A 99 -4.96 6.21 -14.56
N ILE A 100 -4.58 7.49 -14.52
CA ILE A 100 -5.01 8.41 -13.46
C ILE A 100 -6.51 8.63 -13.66
N THR A 101 -7.30 7.74 -13.09
CA THR A 101 -8.74 7.86 -13.10
C THR A 101 -9.08 8.64 -11.85
N GLU A 102 -9.62 9.84 -11.98
CA GLU A 102 -10.19 10.61 -10.87
C GLU A 102 -11.45 9.92 -10.35
N VAL A 103 -11.32 8.72 -9.78
CA VAL A 103 -12.39 7.98 -9.11
C VAL A 103 -11.84 7.43 -7.80
N GLN A 104 -11.37 8.35 -6.94
CA GLN A 104 -11.14 8.07 -5.53
C GLN A 104 -11.75 9.14 -4.62
N ASN A 105 -12.78 9.86 -5.09
CA ASN A 105 -13.57 10.80 -4.29
C ASN A 105 -15.05 10.81 -4.70
N LYS A 106 -15.76 9.66 -4.64
CA LYS A 106 -17.25 9.69 -4.61
C LYS A 106 -18.00 8.45 -4.15
N ASP A 107 -17.35 7.28 -4.01
CA ASP A 107 -18.10 6.03 -3.76
C ASP A 107 -18.59 5.82 -2.32
N MET A 108 -18.47 6.82 -1.43
CA MET A 108 -19.20 6.85 -0.15
C MET A 108 -20.44 7.77 -0.16
N ALA A 109 -20.76 8.47 -1.25
CA ALA A 109 -21.94 9.35 -1.32
C ALA A 109 -23.12 8.82 -2.15
N SER A 110 -22.95 7.74 -2.93
CA SER A 110 -24.03 7.21 -3.79
C SER A 110 -24.90 6.11 -3.14
N GLN A 111 -24.73 5.82 -1.85
CA GLN A 111 -25.59 4.84 -1.13
C GLN A 111 -26.67 5.49 -0.24
N LEU A 112 -26.87 6.81 -0.29
CA LEU A 112 -27.92 7.49 0.49
C LEU A 112 -28.89 8.33 -0.35
N THR A 113 -29.24 7.90 -1.56
CA THR A 113 -30.46 8.39 -2.25
C THR A 113 -31.00 7.30 -3.18
N THR A 114 -31.84 6.39 -2.69
CA THR A 114 -32.96 5.73 -3.39
C THR A 114 -33.61 4.73 -2.43
N SER A 115 -34.95 4.75 -2.36
CA SER A 115 -35.86 4.10 -1.39
C SER A 115 -36.08 5.03 -0.18
N GLU A 116 -37.16 5.80 -0.06
CA GLU A 116 -38.56 5.42 -0.16
C GLU A 116 -39.44 6.57 -0.70
N GLU A 117 -39.86 6.50 -1.97
CA GLU A 117 -41.13 7.10 -2.40
C GLU A 117 -41.95 6.00 -3.08
N SER A 118 -42.71 5.26 -2.28
CA SER A 118 -43.94 4.62 -2.75
C SER A 118 -44.86 4.39 -1.56
N ASN A 119 -46.16 4.63 -1.76
CA ASN A 119 -47.30 4.51 -0.85
C ASN A 119 -47.50 5.72 0.10
N ILE A 120 -48.59 6.49 0.07
CA ILE A 120 -49.98 6.19 -0.33
C ILE A 120 -50.63 7.47 -0.85
N ASN A 121 -51.26 7.38 -2.03
CA ASN A 121 -52.16 8.40 -2.55
C ASN A 121 -53.56 7.78 -2.64
N HIS A 122 -54.45 8.06 -1.68
CA HIS A 122 -55.90 8.00 -1.88
C HIS A 122 -56.66 8.75 -0.76
N PRO A 123 -57.90 9.20 -0.99
CA PRO A 123 -58.21 10.58 -1.27
C PRO A 123 -59.04 11.26 -0.17
N VAL A 124 -59.18 12.58 -0.36
CA VAL A 124 -60.00 13.56 0.34
C VAL A 124 -61.39 13.02 0.77
N GLU A 125 -61.69 13.13 2.06
CA GLU A 125 -63.05 13.42 2.51
C GLU A 125 -63.07 14.66 3.42
N SER A 126 -64.08 15.47 3.16
CA SER A 126 -64.40 16.79 3.67
C SER A 126 -64.98 16.76 5.11
N SER A 127 -65.10 17.96 5.70
CA SER A 127 -65.82 18.35 6.93
C SER A 127 -64.86 18.58 8.11
N THR A 128 -64.78 19.73 8.77
CA THR A 128 -65.75 20.82 9.04
C THR A 128 -64.98 22.12 9.24
#